data_AF-A0A812UQN8-F1
#
_entry.id   AF-A0A812UQN8-F1
#
_cell.length_a   1.000
_cell.length_b   1.000
_cell.length_c   1.000
_cell.angle_alpha   90.00
_cell.angle_beta   90.00
_cell.angle_gamma   90.00
#
_symmetry.space_group_name_H-M   'P 1'
#
loop_
_entity.id
_entity.type
_entity.pdbx_description
1 polymer ?
#
loop_
_entity_poly.entity_id
_entity_poly.type
_entity_poly.pdbx_seq_one_letter_code
_entity_poly.pdbx_strand_id
1 'polypeptide(L)'
;MVGLELQGEPPPSEAFAYWRAIFLSGDVGFAIMFVLEPLLRLLVLRSLVCRVWLNYIDMIAGVSCAIEVVWFFQKTSSGYQEALFLLRILRIGKLFRALKLLGLASSLSPLQLLVKCLQASRGMLFWTFCLLSLLQAVAAIVLNIFAVQYCNDRSQSLATREEVFLYYGTFTRSFLTMFEVMFANWGPACRVVVEDISEWFAIFFLLYRNVVNSVFVQQTMKTASSDEDLAFKQKEKDKALYNRKVKKLFQNIDVSGDGSINLEEPATRCVLSPFKVRAELCKDTFAREATELQGVKWFRV
;
A
#
# COMPACT_ATOMS: atom_id res chain seq x y z
N MET A 1 -24.89 40.68 -15.01
CA MET A 1 -23.42 40.52 -15.03
C MET A 1 -22.82 41.75 -14.38
N VAL A 2 -22.60 41.69 -13.07
CA VAL A 2 -21.89 42.75 -12.32
C VAL A 2 -20.61 42.09 -11.87
N GLY A 3 -19.50 42.46 -12.51
CA GLY A 3 -18.16 41.99 -12.18
C GLY A 3 -17.71 42.66 -10.88
N LEU A 4 -17.63 41.88 -9.80
CA LEU A 4 -16.90 42.25 -8.61
C LEU A 4 -15.41 41.95 -8.87
N GLU A 5 -14.71 42.92 -9.45
CA GLU A 5 -13.25 42.98 -9.34
C GLU A 5 -12.89 43.27 -7.88
N LEU A 6 -12.71 42.21 -7.10
CA LEU A 6 -12.00 42.31 -5.83
C LEU A 6 -10.54 42.67 -6.16
N GLN A 7 -10.22 43.95 -6.11
CA GLN A 7 -8.86 44.45 -5.95
C GLN A 7 -8.33 43.93 -4.61
N GLY A 8 -7.80 42.70 -4.60
CA GLY A 8 -6.96 42.22 -3.51
C GLY A 8 -5.69 43.06 -3.52
N GLU A 9 -5.44 43.80 -2.43
CA GLU A 9 -4.16 44.48 -2.23
C GLU A 9 -3.01 43.49 -2.49
N PRO A 10 -1.94 43.91 -3.20
CA PRO A 10 -0.78 43.06 -3.34
C PRO A 10 -0.28 42.72 -1.93
N PRO A 11 -0.05 41.44 -1.62
CA PRO A 11 0.42 41.05 -0.30
C PRO A 11 1.66 41.86 0.11
N PRO A 12 1.80 42.27 1.39
CA PRO A 12 2.96 43.03 1.85
C PRO A 12 4.24 42.25 1.54
N SER A 13 5.01 42.75 0.58
CA SER A 13 6.16 42.07 -0.05
C SER A 13 7.22 41.63 0.97
N GLU A 14 7.35 42.37 2.07
CA GLU A 14 8.29 42.10 3.15
C GLU A 14 7.89 40.88 3.98
N ALA A 15 6.62 40.76 4.38
CA ALA A 15 6.14 39.60 5.14
C ALA A 15 6.36 38.30 4.35
N PHE A 16 6.11 38.33 3.05
CA PHE A 16 6.36 37.19 2.16
C PHE A 16 7.84 36.84 2.04
N ALA A 17 8.74 37.83 2.07
CA ALA A 17 10.18 37.60 2.07
C ALA A 17 10.65 36.91 3.37
N TYR A 18 10.15 37.35 4.53
CA TYR A 18 10.45 36.73 5.82
C TYR A 18 9.92 35.29 5.90
N TRP A 19 8.66 35.04 5.53
CA TRP A 19 8.11 33.69 5.50
C TRP A 19 8.89 32.78 4.53
N ARG A 20 9.29 33.29 3.36
CA ARG A 20 10.14 32.54 2.42
C ARG A 20 11.50 32.19 3.02
N ALA A 21 12.14 33.11 3.73
CA ALA A 21 13.42 32.85 4.39
C ALA A 21 13.29 31.81 5.51
N ILE A 22 12.21 31.85 6.30
CA ILE A 22 11.92 30.88 7.36
C ILE A 22 11.63 29.49 6.78
N PHE A 23 10.80 29.40 5.73
CA PHE A 23 10.52 28.11 5.09
C PHE A 23 11.77 27.54 4.41
N LEU A 24 12.59 28.39 3.81
CA LEU A 24 13.84 27.98 3.18
C LEU A 24 14.85 27.46 4.20
N SER A 25 15.04 28.17 5.32
CA SER A 25 15.95 27.72 6.38
C SER A 25 15.48 26.41 7.00
N GLY A 26 14.17 26.25 7.18
CA GLY A 26 13.55 24.98 7.56
C GLY A 26 13.84 23.87 6.55
N ASP A 27 13.58 24.10 5.26
CA ASP A 27 13.80 23.11 4.19
C ASP A 27 15.27 22.65 4.12
N VAL A 28 16.23 23.58 4.25
CA VAL A 28 17.68 23.27 4.26
C VAL A 28 18.07 22.50 5.51
N GLY A 29 17.58 22.90 6.69
CA GLY A 29 17.84 22.20 7.96
C GLY A 29 17.33 20.76 7.94
N PHE A 30 16.09 20.56 7.47
CA PHE A 30 15.54 19.22 7.29
C PHE A 30 16.34 18.41 6.26
N ALA A 31 16.75 19.02 5.15
CA ALA A 31 17.55 18.34 4.13
C ALA A 31 18.86 17.77 4.69
N ILE A 32 19.58 18.57 5.48
CA ILE A 32 20.83 18.16 6.13
C ILE A 32 20.57 16.98 7.08
N MET A 33 19.54 17.07 7.92
CA MET A 33 19.17 15.97 8.82
C MET A 33 18.83 14.67 8.06
N PHE A 34 18.06 14.77 6.98
CA PHE A 34 17.65 13.61 6.18
C PHE A 34 18.77 13.00 5.34
N VAL A 35 19.84 13.75 5.04
CA VAL A 35 21.04 13.23 4.38
C VAL A 35 21.99 12.60 5.39
N LEU A 36 22.14 13.21 6.57
CA LEU A 36 23.01 12.70 7.63
C LEU A 36 22.55 11.36 8.20
N GLU A 37 21.25 11.17 8.42
CA GLU A 37 20.72 9.92 8.99
C GLU A 37 21.08 8.66 8.17
N PRO A 38 20.82 8.58 6.84
CA PRO A 38 21.22 7.43 6.04
C PRO A 38 22.75 7.31 5.88
N LEU A 39 23.49 8.43 5.84
CA LEU A 39 24.97 8.40 5.82
C LEU A 39 25.55 7.78 7.09
N LEU A 40 25.04 8.16 8.26
CA LEU A 40 25.47 7.59 9.54
C LEU A 40 25.14 6.09 9.62
N ARG A 41 23.94 5.68 9.18
CA ARG A 41 23.57 4.26 9.10
C ARG A 41 24.48 3.48 8.15
N LEU A 42 24.86 4.06 7.02
CA LEU A 42 25.78 3.45 6.06
C LEU A 42 27.19 3.29 6.64
N LEU A 43 27.69 4.29 7.36
CA LEU A 43 29.01 4.25 8.00
C LEU A 43 29.09 3.21 9.12
N VAL A 44 28.03 3.08 9.94
CA VAL A 44 28.02 2.17 11.09
C VAL A 44 27.71 0.72 10.69
N LEU A 45 26.73 0.49 9.80
CA LEU A 45 26.25 -0.87 9.47
C LEU A 45 26.86 -1.44 8.17
N ARG A 46 27.62 -0.64 7.39
CA ARG A 46 28.35 -1.00 6.14
C ARG A 46 27.63 -2.04 5.26
N SER A 47 27.87 -3.33 5.47
CA SER A 47 27.36 -4.43 4.63
C SER A 47 25.97 -4.93 5.02
N LEU A 48 25.53 -4.69 6.26
CA LEU A 48 24.22 -5.13 6.75
C LEU A 48 23.09 -4.25 6.22
N VAL A 49 23.40 -3.00 5.84
CA VAL A 49 22.46 -2.03 5.28
C VAL A 49 21.88 -2.51 3.95
N CYS A 50 22.69 -3.13 3.10
CA CYS A 50 22.28 -3.61 1.77
C CYS A 50 21.25 -4.75 1.83
N ARG A 51 21.04 -5.36 2.99
CA ARG A 51 20.08 -6.47 3.15
C ARG A 51 18.65 -5.99 3.38
N VAL A 52 18.45 -4.74 3.78
CA VAL A 52 17.13 -4.20 4.15
C VAL A 52 16.67 -3.21 3.09
N TRP A 53 15.61 -3.57 2.34
CA TRP A 53 15.09 -2.77 1.22
C TRP A 53 14.65 -1.35 1.62
N LEU A 54 14.13 -1.17 2.85
CA LEU A 54 13.70 0.13 3.36
C LEU A 54 14.84 1.17 3.45
N ASN A 55 16.09 0.73 3.63
CA ASN A 55 17.24 1.63 3.67
C ASN A 55 17.53 2.26 2.29
N TYR A 56 17.18 1.58 1.19
CA TYR A 56 17.31 2.15 -0.15
C TYR A 56 16.30 3.26 -0.40
N ILE A 57 15.08 3.13 0.14
CA ILE A 57 14.07 4.19 0.07
C ILE A 57 14.54 5.42 0.85
N ASP A 58 15.09 5.22 2.04
CA ASP A 58 15.69 6.29 2.85
C ASP A 58 16.84 6.98 2.10
N MET A 59 17.69 6.21 1.40
CA MET A 59 18.80 6.74 0.60
C MET A 59 18.30 7.57 -0.59
N ILE A 60 17.30 7.07 -1.33
CA ILE A 60 16.70 7.78 -2.48
C ILE A 60 16.02 9.08 -2.00
N ALA A 61 15.31 9.04 -0.88
CA ALA A 61 14.69 10.22 -0.30
C ALA A 61 15.74 11.28 0.09
N GLY A 62 16.83 10.86 0.75
CA GLY A 62 17.95 11.75 1.09
C GLY A 62 18.61 12.38 -0.13
N VAL A 63 18.90 11.58 -1.16
CA VAL A 63 19.48 12.06 -2.42
C VAL A 63 18.55 13.02 -3.15
N SER A 64 17.25 12.71 -3.23
CA SER A 64 16.25 13.61 -3.86
C SER A 64 16.20 14.97 -3.17
N CYS A 65 16.36 14.99 -1.85
CA CYS A 65 16.37 16.20 -1.05
C CYS A 65 17.65 17.02 -1.25
N ALA A 66 18.80 16.36 -1.31
CA ALA A 66 20.07 17.02 -1.61
C ALA A 66 20.05 17.68 -3.00
N ILE A 67 19.49 16.99 -4.00
CA ILE A 67 19.29 17.52 -5.35
C ILE A 67 18.41 18.78 -5.28
N GLU A 68 17.25 18.75 -4.64
CA GLU A 68 16.38 19.94 -4.52
C GLU A 68 17.11 21.17 -3.94
N VAL A 69 17.91 20.98 -2.89
CA VAL A 69 18.65 22.07 -2.24
C VAL A 69 19.74 22.61 -3.16
N VAL A 70 20.55 21.75 -3.78
CA VAL A 70 21.61 22.16 -4.72
C VAL A 70 21.01 22.92 -5.91
N TRP A 71 19.90 22.44 -6.46
CA TRP A 71 19.21 23.11 -7.56
C TRP A 71 18.63 24.46 -7.14
N PHE A 72 18.10 24.59 -5.92
CA PHE A 72 17.61 25.88 -5.42
C PHE A 72 18.74 26.92 -5.34
N PHE A 73 19.92 26.54 -4.83
CA PHE A 73 21.07 27.42 -4.75
C PHE A 73 21.65 27.78 -6.13
N GLN A 74 21.67 26.84 -7.08
CA GLN A 74 22.14 27.07 -8.45
C GLN A 74 21.17 27.90 -9.30
N LYS A 75 19.86 27.91 -8.98
CA LYS A 75 18.82 28.66 -9.71
C LYS A 75 19.02 30.19 -9.69
N THR A 76 19.92 30.69 -8.85
CA THR A 76 20.36 32.10 -8.86
C THR A 76 21.21 32.45 -10.09
N SER A 77 21.75 31.46 -10.80
CA SER A 77 22.59 31.65 -12.00
C SER A 77 22.06 30.82 -13.18
N SER A 78 21.35 31.51 -14.08
CA SER A 78 21.00 31.12 -15.46
C SER A 78 20.07 29.91 -15.73
N GLY A 79 18.95 30.17 -16.42
CA GLY A 79 18.75 29.63 -17.78
C GLY A 79 18.17 28.23 -18.03
N TYR A 80 17.66 27.47 -17.06
CA TYR A 80 17.14 26.11 -17.35
C TYR A 80 15.60 25.99 -17.22
N GLN A 81 14.88 26.12 -18.35
CA GLN A 81 13.44 25.83 -18.42
C GLN A 81 13.11 24.33 -18.54
N GLU A 82 14.04 23.52 -19.08
CA GLU A 82 13.95 22.04 -19.14
C GLU A 82 13.88 21.38 -17.74
N ALA A 83 14.34 22.07 -16.70
CA ALA A 83 14.33 21.58 -15.32
C ALA A 83 12.93 21.54 -14.68
N LEU A 84 11.90 22.14 -15.28
CA LEU A 84 10.58 22.28 -14.64
C LEU A 84 9.86 20.94 -14.43
N PHE A 85 10.01 19.96 -15.33
CA PHE A 85 9.41 18.64 -15.16
C PHE A 85 10.13 17.82 -14.07
N LEU A 86 11.47 17.83 -14.06
CA LEU A 86 12.27 17.19 -13.02
C LEU A 86 12.04 17.81 -11.64
N LEU A 87 11.89 19.14 -11.57
CA LEU A 87 11.51 19.84 -10.34
C LEU A 87 10.09 19.46 -9.86
N ARG A 88 9.15 19.18 -10.77
CA ARG A 88 7.81 18.70 -10.41
C ARG A 88 7.84 17.28 -9.85
N ILE A 89 8.67 16.39 -10.42
CA ILE A 89 8.85 15.02 -9.91
C ILE A 89 9.61 15.03 -8.57
N LEU A 90 10.65 15.85 -8.42
CA LEU A 90 11.41 15.98 -7.17
C LEU A 90 10.52 16.44 -6.00
N ARG A 91 9.52 17.30 -6.26
CA ARG A 91 8.51 17.68 -5.26
C ARG A 91 7.73 16.48 -4.70
N ILE A 92 7.52 15.42 -5.48
CA ILE A 92 6.89 14.17 -4.98
C ILE A 92 7.83 13.47 -3.98
N GLY A 93 9.15 13.64 -4.13
CA GLY A 93 10.18 13.27 -3.15
C GLY A 93 9.91 13.84 -1.74
N LYS A 94 9.28 15.02 -1.64
CA LYS A 94 8.86 15.58 -0.35
C LYS A 94 7.79 14.73 0.34
N LEU A 95 6.91 14.06 -0.41
CA LEU A 95 5.90 13.14 0.13
C LEU A 95 6.52 11.85 0.68
N PHE A 96 7.62 11.39 0.09
CA PHE A 96 8.38 10.25 0.64
C PHE A 96 8.93 10.52 2.04
N ARG A 97 9.22 11.78 2.40
CA ARG A 97 9.61 12.17 3.76
C ARG A 97 8.49 11.88 4.76
N ALA A 98 7.24 12.15 4.38
CA ALA A 98 6.08 11.86 5.21
C ALA A 98 5.85 10.35 5.36
N LEU A 99 6.09 9.56 4.31
CA LEU A 99 6.02 8.09 4.38
C LEU A 99 7.02 7.51 5.38
N LYS A 100 8.22 8.10 5.52
CA LYS A 100 9.19 7.68 6.54
C LYS A 100 8.69 7.90 7.97
N LEU A 101 7.98 9.00 8.22
CA LEU A 101 7.38 9.27 9.52
C LEU A 101 6.33 8.23 9.91
N LEU A 102 5.65 7.62 8.93
CA LEU A 102 4.75 6.47 9.17
C LEU A 102 5.51 5.23 9.66
N GLY A 103 6.78 5.08 9.28
CA GLY A 103 7.66 4.02 9.76
C GLY A 103 8.12 4.22 11.21
N LEU A 104 8.29 5.47 11.65
CA LEU A 104 8.61 5.82 13.04
C LEU A 104 7.36 5.84 13.94
N ALA A 105 6.17 6.00 13.37
CA ALA A 105 4.92 5.96 14.09
C ALA A 105 4.58 4.52 14.51
N SER A 106 5.26 4.03 15.54
CA SER A 106 4.93 2.78 16.26
C SER A 106 3.51 2.79 16.83
N SER A 107 2.91 3.97 16.98
CA SER A 107 1.51 4.16 17.37
C SER A 107 0.49 3.72 16.31
N LEU A 108 0.90 3.56 15.05
CA LEU A 108 0.02 3.12 13.94
C LEU A 108 0.10 1.61 13.71
N SER A 109 0.12 0.83 14.80
CA SER A 109 0.11 -0.64 14.76
C SER A 109 -0.98 -1.23 13.84
N PRO A 110 -2.23 -0.68 13.78
CA PRO A 110 -3.25 -1.14 12.83
C PRO A 110 -2.88 -0.90 11.36
N LEU A 111 -2.24 0.23 11.03
CA LEU A 111 -1.81 0.54 9.66
C LEU A 111 -0.68 -0.41 9.21
N GLN A 112 0.27 -0.69 10.11
CA GLN A 112 1.34 -1.64 9.84
C GLN A 112 0.82 -3.06 9.58
N LEU A 113 -0.26 -3.45 10.26
CA LEU A 113 -0.92 -4.73 10.02
C LEU A 113 -1.54 -4.77 8.62
N LEU A 114 -2.28 -3.73 8.22
CA LEU A 114 -2.87 -3.64 6.87
C LEU A 114 -1.80 -3.69 5.77
N VAL A 115 -0.67 -2.98 5.94
CA VAL A 115 0.44 -3.00 4.97
C VAL A 115 1.07 -4.39 4.88
N LYS A 116 1.23 -5.10 6.00
CA LYS A 116 1.75 -6.48 5.99
C LYS A 116 0.80 -7.44 5.28
N CYS A 117 -0.51 -7.29 5.45
CA CYS A 117 -1.50 -8.07 4.70
C CYS A 117 -1.42 -7.79 3.20
N LEU A 118 -1.31 -6.52 2.80
CA LEU A 118 -1.13 -6.14 1.39
C LEU A 118 0.19 -6.68 0.81
N GLN A 119 1.26 -6.68 1.60
CA GLN A 119 2.55 -7.22 1.17
C GLN A 119 2.49 -8.75 1.02
N ALA A 120 1.70 -9.44 1.84
CA ALA A 120 1.49 -10.88 1.72
C ALA A 120 0.71 -11.24 0.44
N SER A 121 -0.30 -10.44 0.05
CA SER A 121 -1.12 -10.69 -1.15
C SER A 121 -0.51 -10.16 -2.46
N ARG A 122 0.64 -9.47 -2.42
CA ARG A 122 1.31 -8.87 -3.60
C ARG A 122 1.49 -9.82 -4.78
N GLY A 123 1.84 -11.09 -4.52
CA GLY A 123 2.11 -12.07 -5.57
C GLY A 123 0.85 -12.45 -6.34
N MET A 124 -0.23 -12.74 -5.60
CA MET A 124 -1.52 -13.10 -6.19
C MET A 124 -2.12 -11.91 -6.97
N LEU A 125 -2.04 -10.70 -6.39
CA LEU A 125 -2.49 -9.48 -7.04
C LEU A 125 -1.71 -9.19 -8.33
N PHE A 126 -0.38 -9.36 -8.31
CA PHE A 126 0.46 -9.15 -9.49
C PHE A 126 0.07 -10.08 -10.64
N TRP A 127 -0.05 -11.39 -10.40
CA TRP A 127 -0.44 -12.34 -11.44
C TRP A 127 -1.86 -12.11 -11.96
N THR A 128 -2.78 -11.71 -11.08
CA THR A 128 -4.14 -11.30 -11.46
C THR A 128 -4.10 -10.10 -12.39
N PHE A 129 -3.32 -9.07 -12.03
CA PHE A 129 -3.15 -7.87 -12.82
C PHE A 129 -2.53 -8.18 -14.20
N CYS A 130 -1.52 -9.05 -14.26
CA CYS A 130 -0.93 -9.49 -15.53
C CYS A 130 -1.95 -10.22 -16.41
N LEU A 131 -2.76 -11.12 -15.84
CA LEU A 131 -3.80 -11.84 -16.58
C LEU A 131 -4.86 -10.89 -17.14
N LEU A 132 -5.35 -9.95 -16.32
CA LEU A 132 -6.32 -8.94 -16.75
C LEU A 132 -5.74 -8.00 -17.81
N SER A 133 -4.48 -7.58 -17.64
CA SER A 133 -3.77 -6.74 -18.61
C SER A 133 -3.62 -7.45 -19.96
N LEU A 134 -3.36 -8.77 -19.96
CA LEU A 134 -3.28 -9.55 -21.19
C LEU A 134 -4.63 -9.62 -21.91
N LEU A 135 -5.71 -9.89 -21.17
CA LEU A 135 -7.07 -9.93 -21.72
C LEU A 135 -7.46 -8.55 -22.30
N GLN A 136 -7.14 -7.47 -21.59
CA GLN A 136 -7.29 -6.09 -22.08
C GLN A 136 -6.49 -5.82 -23.35
N ALA A 137 -5.23 -6.27 -23.42
CA ALA A 137 -4.38 -6.07 -24.58
C ALA A 137 -4.94 -6.77 -25.83
N VAL A 138 -5.44 -8.00 -25.69
CA VAL A 138 -6.08 -8.73 -26.80
C VAL A 138 -7.31 -7.97 -27.29
N ALA A 139 -8.19 -7.54 -26.37
CA ALA A 139 -9.40 -6.82 -26.73
C ALA A 139 -9.09 -5.45 -27.38
N ALA A 140 -8.06 -4.76 -26.90
CA ALA A 140 -7.57 -3.51 -27.46
C ALA A 140 -7.00 -3.69 -28.88
N ILE A 141 -6.25 -4.75 -29.14
CA ILE A 141 -5.71 -5.07 -30.48
C ILE A 141 -6.87 -5.32 -31.45
N VAL A 142 -7.86 -6.12 -31.06
CA VAL A 142 -9.02 -6.41 -31.91
C VAL A 142 -9.73 -5.12 -32.32
N LEU A 143 -10.08 -4.26 -31.36
CA LEU A 143 -10.75 -3.00 -31.66
C LEU A 143 -9.87 -2.04 -32.47
N ASN A 144 -8.56 -1.99 -32.20
CA ASN A 144 -7.63 -1.17 -32.97
C ASN A 144 -7.59 -1.58 -34.44
N ILE A 145 -7.62 -2.88 -34.76
CA ILE A 145 -7.64 -3.36 -36.14
C ILE A 145 -8.87 -2.82 -36.90
N PHE A 146 -10.06 -2.95 -36.29
CA PHE A 146 -11.30 -2.45 -36.91
C PHE A 146 -11.34 -0.92 -36.97
N ALA A 147 -10.89 -0.23 -35.92
CA ALA A 147 -10.82 1.22 -35.88
C ALA A 147 -9.87 1.77 -36.95
N VAL A 148 -8.71 1.15 -37.17
CA VAL A 148 -7.77 1.54 -38.24
C VAL A 148 -8.38 1.32 -39.62
N GLN A 149 -9.12 0.23 -39.83
CA GLN A 149 -9.84 0.01 -41.10
C GLN A 149 -10.90 1.09 -41.33
N TYR A 150 -11.73 1.38 -40.33
CA TYR A 150 -12.74 2.44 -40.39
C TYR A 150 -12.12 3.82 -40.64
N CYS A 151 -11.02 4.13 -39.93
CA CYS A 151 -10.31 5.39 -40.08
C CYS A 151 -9.59 5.55 -41.41
N ASN A 152 -9.30 4.47 -42.15
CA ASN A 152 -8.69 4.55 -43.48
C ASN A 152 -9.73 4.69 -44.60
N ASP A 153 -11.00 4.39 -44.33
CA ASP A 153 -12.07 4.55 -45.29
C ASP A 153 -12.36 6.04 -45.54
N ARG A 154 -12.29 6.46 -46.81
CA ARG A 154 -12.52 7.86 -47.22
C ARG A 154 -13.98 8.19 -47.43
N SER A 155 -14.88 7.21 -47.48
CA SER A 155 -16.33 7.46 -47.60
C SER A 155 -16.94 7.97 -46.30
N GLN A 156 -16.29 7.72 -45.16
CA GLN A 156 -16.78 8.10 -43.83
C GLN A 156 -16.45 9.56 -43.50
N SER A 157 -17.32 10.18 -42.68
CA SER A 157 -17.16 11.59 -42.30
C SER A 157 -15.87 11.81 -41.50
N LEU A 158 -15.22 12.96 -41.69
CA LEU A 158 -13.97 13.27 -41.00
C LEU A 158 -14.15 13.35 -39.48
N ALA A 159 -15.31 13.84 -39.01
CA ALA A 159 -15.63 13.98 -37.59
C ALA A 159 -15.71 12.62 -36.87
N THR A 160 -16.42 11.63 -37.44
CA THR A 160 -16.54 10.29 -36.84
C THR A 160 -15.21 9.55 -36.85
N ARG A 161 -14.41 9.70 -37.91
CA ARG A 161 -13.05 9.14 -37.97
C ARG A 161 -12.13 9.72 -36.89
N GLU A 162 -12.22 11.01 -36.61
CA GLU A 162 -11.44 11.64 -35.55
C GLU A 162 -11.85 11.14 -34.16
N GLU A 163 -13.16 10.99 -33.92
CA GLU A 163 -13.70 10.46 -32.67
C GLU A 163 -13.27 8.99 -32.43
N VAL A 164 -13.44 8.12 -33.42
CA VAL A 164 -12.96 6.72 -33.37
C VAL A 164 -11.45 6.67 -33.16
N PHE A 165 -10.68 7.56 -33.80
CA PHE A 165 -9.22 7.62 -33.65
C PHE A 165 -8.77 8.11 -32.26
N LEU A 166 -9.55 8.96 -31.60
CA LEU A 166 -9.25 9.43 -30.24
C LEU A 166 -9.25 8.27 -29.24
N TYR A 167 -10.22 7.38 -29.35
CA TYR A 167 -10.36 6.21 -28.47
C TYR A 167 -9.52 5.00 -28.94
N TYR A 168 -9.62 4.63 -30.21
CA TYR A 168 -9.08 3.35 -30.72
C TYR A 168 -8.03 3.49 -31.81
N GLY A 169 -7.53 4.70 -32.08
CA GLY A 169 -6.62 4.96 -33.21
C GLY A 169 -5.24 4.31 -33.09
N THR A 170 -4.71 4.16 -31.88
CA THR A 170 -3.44 3.46 -31.61
C THR A 170 -3.62 2.37 -30.57
N PHE A 171 -2.67 1.42 -30.50
CA PHE A 171 -2.70 0.36 -29.49
C PHE A 171 -2.76 0.95 -28.07
N THR A 172 -1.91 1.93 -27.73
CA THR A 172 -1.88 2.53 -26.38
C THR A 172 -3.19 3.23 -26.03
N ARG A 173 -3.81 3.92 -27.00
CA ARG A 173 -5.12 4.55 -26.81
C ARG A 173 -6.20 3.49 -26.60
N SER A 174 -6.25 2.49 -27.46
CA SER A 174 -7.20 1.37 -27.36
C SER A 174 -7.05 0.62 -26.02
N PHE A 175 -5.82 0.41 -25.56
CA PHE A 175 -5.53 -0.22 -24.28
C PHE A 175 -6.02 0.63 -23.10
N LEU A 176 -5.77 1.94 -23.13
CA LEU A 176 -6.27 2.88 -22.14
C LEU A 176 -7.81 2.96 -22.15
N THR A 177 -8.43 2.96 -23.33
CA THR A 177 -9.89 2.96 -23.47
C THR A 177 -10.49 1.65 -22.97
N MET A 178 -9.88 0.49 -23.22
CA MET A 178 -10.34 -0.79 -22.65
C MET A 178 -10.18 -0.87 -21.13
N PHE A 179 -9.22 -0.12 -20.57
CA PHE A 179 -9.10 0.12 -19.13
C PHE A 179 -10.22 1.05 -18.61
N GLU A 180 -10.56 2.11 -19.35
CA GLU A 180 -11.67 3.00 -19.04
C GLU A 180 -13.02 2.26 -19.06
N VAL A 181 -13.26 1.40 -20.04
CA VAL A 181 -14.45 0.54 -20.13
C VAL A 181 -14.57 -0.40 -18.93
N MET A 182 -13.43 -0.83 -18.35
CA MET A 182 -13.43 -1.73 -17.20
C MET A 182 -13.81 -1.02 -15.88
N PHE A 183 -13.28 0.18 -15.64
CA PHE A 183 -13.40 0.84 -14.32
C PHE A 183 -14.22 2.12 -14.28
N ALA A 184 -14.39 2.80 -15.40
CA ALA A 184 -14.93 4.14 -15.47
C ALA A 184 -16.18 4.19 -16.37
N ASN A 185 -16.31 5.23 -17.18
CA ASN A 185 -17.47 5.44 -18.03
C ASN A 185 -17.35 4.63 -19.33
N TRP A 186 -17.96 3.45 -19.33
CA TRP A 186 -17.99 2.57 -20.50
C TRP A 186 -18.89 3.06 -21.64
N GLY A 187 -19.88 3.93 -21.35
CA GLY A 187 -20.91 4.33 -22.32
C GLY A 187 -20.37 5.00 -23.57
N PRO A 188 -19.64 6.13 -23.47
CA PRO A 188 -19.10 6.85 -24.61
C PRO A 188 -18.14 6.00 -25.45
N ALA A 189 -17.19 5.33 -24.80
CA ALA A 189 -16.19 4.49 -25.47
C ALA A 189 -16.83 3.31 -26.25
N CYS A 190 -17.94 2.75 -25.76
CA CYS A 190 -18.67 1.70 -26.48
C CYS A 190 -19.52 2.27 -27.62
N ARG A 191 -20.23 3.38 -27.39
CA ARG A 191 -21.14 3.99 -28.37
C ARG A 191 -20.43 4.37 -29.66
N VAL A 192 -19.24 4.96 -29.57
CA VAL A 192 -18.44 5.34 -30.75
C VAL A 192 -18.19 4.13 -31.67
N VAL A 193 -17.94 2.95 -31.13
CA VAL A 193 -17.70 1.74 -31.95
C VAL A 193 -19.02 1.12 -32.44
N VAL A 194 -20.04 1.10 -31.59
CA VAL A 194 -21.33 0.45 -31.87
C VAL A 194 -22.13 1.24 -32.91
N GLU A 195 -22.13 2.57 -32.81
CA GLU A 195 -22.89 3.47 -33.68
C GLU A 195 -22.17 3.70 -35.03
N ASP A 196 -20.83 3.83 -35.04
CA ASP A 196 -20.09 4.13 -36.28
C ASP A 196 -19.58 2.89 -37.04
N ILE A 197 -19.10 1.85 -36.35
CA ILE A 197 -18.46 0.69 -37.00
C ILE A 197 -19.48 -0.43 -37.25
N SER A 198 -20.08 -0.95 -36.17
CA SER A 198 -21.07 -2.04 -36.27
C SER A 198 -21.78 -2.29 -34.94
N GLU A 199 -23.10 -2.45 -34.99
CA GLU A 199 -23.92 -2.78 -33.82
C GLU A 199 -23.52 -4.11 -33.15
N TRP A 200 -22.91 -5.04 -33.90
CA TRP A 200 -22.45 -6.33 -33.37
C TRP A 200 -21.40 -6.19 -32.27
N PHE A 201 -20.66 -5.07 -32.23
CA PHE A 201 -19.72 -4.79 -31.15
C PHE A 201 -20.41 -4.59 -29.80
N ALA A 202 -21.73 -4.33 -29.76
CA ALA A 202 -22.49 -4.27 -28.50
C ALA A 202 -22.40 -5.60 -27.73
N ILE A 203 -22.51 -6.73 -28.44
CA ILE A 203 -22.38 -8.07 -27.84
C ILE A 203 -20.94 -8.28 -27.34
N PHE A 204 -19.94 -7.85 -28.11
CA PHE A 204 -18.54 -7.93 -27.72
C PHE A 204 -18.27 -7.19 -26.39
N PHE A 205 -18.71 -5.94 -26.25
CA PHE A 205 -18.50 -5.15 -25.03
C PHE A 205 -19.27 -5.71 -23.83
N LEU A 206 -20.50 -6.21 -24.04
CA LEU A 206 -21.28 -6.85 -22.98
C LEU A 206 -20.59 -8.11 -22.47
N LEU A 207 -20.12 -8.99 -23.37
CA LEU A 207 -19.39 -10.20 -23.00
C LEU A 207 -18.07 -9.88 -22.31
N TYR A 208 -17.29 -8.95 -22.87
CA TYR A 208 -16.02 -8.51 -22.28
C TYR A 208 -16.23 -8.03 -20.84
N ARG A 209 -17.19 -7.14 -20.61
CA ARG A 209 -17.46 -6.59 -19.27
C ARG A 209 -17.94 -7.65 -18.29
N ASN A 210 -18.81 -8.56 -18.72
CA ASN A 210 -19.30 -9.65 -17.88
C ASN A 210 -18.18 -10.61 -17.48
N VAL A 211 -17.33 -11.01 -18.43
CA VAL A 211 -16.21 -11.92 -18.18
C VAL A 211 -15.20 -11.27 -17.24
N VAL A 212 -14.77 -10.04 -17.55
CA VAL A 212 -13.77 -9.32 -16.75
C VAL A 212 -14.28 -9.05 -15.33
N ASN A 213 -15.52 -8.59 -15.17
CA ASN A 213 -16.11 -8.38 -13.85
C ASN A 213 -16.26 -9.69 -13.08
N SER A 214 -16.69 -10.78 -13.73
CA SER A 214 -16.81 -12.08 -13.08
C SER A 214 -15.46 -12.60 -12.59
N VAL A 215 -14.42 -12.51 -13.41
CA VAL A 215 -13.05 -12.90 -13.03
C VAL A 215 -12.55 -12.03 -11.88
N PHE A 216 -12.78 -10.72 -11.92
CA PHE A 216 -12.36 -9.81 -10.85
C PHE A 216 -13.06 -10.12 -9.52
N VAL A 217 -14.38 -10.37 -9.55
CA VAL A 217 -15.16 -10.74 -8.35
C VAL A 217 -14.70 -12.10 -7.81
N GLN A 218 -14.55 -13.11 -8.67
CA GLN A 218 -14.07 -14.43 -8.26
C GLN A 218 -12.67 -14.36 -7.62
N GLN A 219 -11.77 -13.58 -8.20
CA GLN A 219 -10.42 -13.42 -7.68
C GLN A 219 -10.39 -12.64 -6.36
N THR A 220 -11.25 -11.63 -6.22
CA THR A 220 -11.42 -10.89 -4.96
C THR A 220 -11.92 -11.82 -3.85
N MET A 221 -12.94 -12.64 -4.15
CA MET A 221 -13.46 -13.63 -3.19
C MET A 221 -12.41 -14.67 -2.81
N LYS A 222 -11.64 -15.18 -3.78
CA LYS A 222 -10.53 -16.11 -3.51
C LYS A 222 -9.45 -15.48 -2.63
N THR A 223 -9.08 -14.23 -2.89
CA THR A 223 -8.07 -13.52 -2.10
C THR A 223 -8.56 -13.31 -0.67
N ALA A 224 -9.81 -12.86 -0.49
CA ALA A 224 -10.43 -12.71 0.82
C ALA A 224 -10.47 -14.03 1.60
N SER A 225 -10.86 -15.15 0.97
CA SER A 225 -10.85 -16.47 1.60
C SER A 225 -9.43 -16.95 1.95
N SER A 226 -8.43 -16.61 1.13
CA SER A 226 -7.05 -16.98 1.41
C SER A 226 -6.46 -16.22 2.59
N ASP A 227 -6.88 -14.97 2.80
CA ASP A 227 -6.47 -14.17 3.96
C ASP A 227 -7.08 -14.73 5.26
N GLU A 228 -8.32 -15.23 5.22
CA GLU A 228 -8.94 -15.94 6.34
C GLU A 228 -8.21 -17.24 6.69
N ASP A 229 -7.87 -18.05 5.67
CA ASP A 229 -7.09 -19.29 5.84
C ASP A 229 -5.70 -19.02 6.41
N LEU A 230 -5.03 -17.96 5.95
CA LEU A 230 -3.74 -17.53 6.47
C LEU A 230 -3.85 -17.05 7.91
N ALA A 231 -4.88 -16.27 8.24
CA ALA A 231 -5.15 -15.82 9.60
C ALA A 231 -5.44 -17.00 10.54
N PHE A 232 -6.19 -18.01 10.08
CA PHE A 232 -6.46 -19.23 10.84
C PHE A 232 -5.17 -20.01 11.10
N LYS A 233 -4.36 -20.25 10.07
CA LYS A 233 -3.05 -20.93 10.21
C LYS A 233 -2.11 -20.20 11.16
N GLN A 234 -2.14 -18.87 11.18
CA GLN A 234 -1.34 -18.09 12.11
C GLN A 234 -1.81 -18.28 13.56
N LYS A 235 -3.13 -18.25 13.81
CA LYS A 235 -3.70 -18.55 15.14
C LYS A 235 -3.35 -19.96 15.61
N GLU A 236 -3.32 -20.93 14.72
CA GLU A 236 -2.95 -22.32 15.05
C GLU A 236 -1.48 -22.43 15.45
N LYS A 237 -0.57 -21.75 14.73
CA LYS A 237 0.85 -21.65 15.10
C LYS A 237 1.05 -20.99 16.46
N ASP A 238 0.31 -19.93 16.75
CA ASP A 238 0.40 -19.21 18.03
C ASP A 238 -0.09 -20.09 19.19
N LYS A 239 -1.19 -20.84 19.00
CA LYS A 239 -1.64 -21.86 19.96
C LYS A 239 -0.60 -22.95 20.18
N ALA A 240 0.03 -23.46 19.11
CA ALA A 240 1.07 -24.49 19.22
C ALA A 240 2.31 -23.96 19.98
N LEU A 241 2.71 -22.71 19.72
CA LEU A 241 3.80 -22.04 20.45
C LEU A 241 3.45 -21.84 21.92
N TYR A 242 2.22 -21.42 22.23
CA TYR A 242 1.72 -21.29 23.58
C TYR A 242 1.75 -22.63 24.32
N ASN A 243 1.19 -23.69 23.72
CA ASN A 243 1.20 -25.03 24.30
C ASN A 243 2.61 -25.57 24.52
N ARG A 244 3.56 -25.29 23.61
CA ARG A 244 4.98 -25.64 23.82
C ARG A 244 5.60 -24.90 25.00
N LYS A 245 5.29 -23.61 25.18
CA LYS A 245 5.78 -22.82 26.33
C LYS A 245 5.19 -23.32 27.65
N VAL A 246 3.88 -23.60 27.66
CA VAL A 246 3.19 -24.18 28.81
C VAL A 246 3.79 -25.55 29.11
N LYS A 247 3.91 -26.45 28.14
CA LYS A 247 4.52 -27.78 28.35
C LYS A 247 5.94 -27.69 28.90
N LYS A 248 6.76 -26.76 28.41
CA LYS A 248 8.11 -26.50 28.96
C LYS A 248 8.07 -25.98 30.39
N LEU A 249 7.11 -25.12 30.73
CA LEU A 249 6.91 -24.65 32.11
C LEU A 249 6.53 -25.81 33.02
N PHE A 250 5.57 -26.64 32.62
CA PHE A 250 5.15 -27.82 33.37
C PHE A 250 6.31 -28.81 33.56
N GLN A 251 7.07 -29.11 32.52
CA GLN A 251 8.27 -29.96 32.60
C GLN A 251 9.39 -29.38 33.49
N ASN A 252 9.46 -28.06 33.60
CA ASN A 252 10.41 -27.40 34.51
C ASN A 252 9.91 -27.34 35.96
N ILE A 253 8.62 -27.58 36.22
CA ILE A 253 8.04 -27.55 37.57
C ILE A 253 7.95 -28.98 38.13
N ASP A 254 7.58 -29.95 37.29
CA ASP A 254 7.51 -31.38 37.63
C ASP A 254 8.92 -31.93 37.88
N VAL A 255 9.29 -32.08 39.16
CA VAL A 255 10.59 -32.61 39.59
C VAL A 255 10.51 -34.13 39.70
N SER A 256 9.33 -34.66 40.04
CA SER A 256 9.08 -36.09 40.19
C SER A 256 9.10 -36.85 38.85
N GLY A 257 8.75 -36.18 37.76
CA GLY A 257 8.62 -36.76 36.42
C GLY A 257 7.36 -37.62 36.25
N ASP A 258 6.40 -37.53 37.16
CA ASP A 258 5.17 -38.33 37.13
C ASP A 258 4.08 -37.76 36.20
N GLY A 259 4.30 -36.55 35.65
CA GLY A 259 3.39 -35.88 34.72
C GLY A 259 2.22 -35.16 35.41
N SER A 260 2.21 -35.08 36.74
CA SER A 260 1.25 -34.34 37.56
C SER A 260 1.97 -33.26 38.38
N ILE A 261 1.26 -32.19 38.77
CA ILE A 261 1.82 -31.15 39.64
C ILE A 261 1.14 -31.26 40.99
N ASN A 262 1.90 -31.61 42.02
CA ASN A 262 1.41 -31.59 43.40
C ASN A 262 1.57 -30.18 43.99
N LEU A 263 0.66 -29.76 44.88
CA LEU A 263 0.65 -28.41 45.48
C LEU A 263 1.95 -28.04 46.22
N GLU A 264 2.77 -29.02 46.60
CA GLU A 264 4.02 -28.84 47.32
C GLU A 264 5.22 -28.53 46.39
N GLU A 265 5.24 -29.07 45.16
CA GLU A 265 6.33 -28.87 44.19
C GLU A 265 6.53 -27.41 43.71
N PRO A 266 5.47 -26.64 43.36
CA PRO A 266 5.64 -25.25 42.93
C PRO A 266 6.12 -24.35 44.08
N ALA A 267 5.82 -24.71 45.34
CA ALA A 267 6.28 -23.96 46.50
C ALA A 267 7.80 -24.09 46.71
N THR A 268 8.39 -25.25 46.41
CA THR A 268 9.84 -25.48 46.59
C THR A 268 10.68 -24.77 45.52
N ARG A 269 10.20 -24.72 44.27
CA ARG A 269 10.99 -24.18 43.14
C ARG A 269 10.80 -22.67 42.91
N CYS A 270 9.65 -22.10 43.26
CA CYS A 270 9.42 -20.64 43.19
C CYS A 270 10.32 -19.85 44.15
N VAL A 271 10.85 -20.47 45.21
CA VAL A 271 11.77 -19.84 46.17
C VAL A 271 13.19 -19.68 45.61
N LEU A 272 13.55 -20.42 44.55
CA LEU A 272 14.91 -20.47 43.98
C LEU A 272 15.13 -19.58 42.73
N SER A 273 14.08 -18.97 42.16
CA SER A 273 14.22 -18.06 41.02
C SER A 273 14.13 -16.58 41.45
N PRO A 274 15.06 -15.67 41.08
CA PRO A 274 15.04 -14.29 41.57
C PRO A 274 13.96 -13.36 40.98
N PHE A 275 12.96 -13.87 40.26
CA PHE A 275 11.97 -13.03 39.58
C PHE A 275 10.69 -12.84 40.41
N LYS A 276 10.80 -11.94 41.39
CA LYS A 276 9.78 -11.58 42.40
C LYS A 276 8.56 -10.78 41.90
N VAL A 277 8.26 -10.77 40.60
CA VAL A 277 7.26 -9.80 40.04
C VAL A 277 6.04 -10.45 39.37
N ARG A 278 5.95 -11.79 39.24
CA ARG A 278 4.82 -12.43 38.54
C ARG A 278 3.91 -13.33 39.37
N ALA A 279 4.21 -13.52 40.65
CA ALA A 279 3.43 -14.38 41.54
C ALA A 279 2.11 -13.74 42.02
N GLU A 280 2.04 -12.41 42.13
CA GLU A 280 0.81 -11.72 42.55
C GLU A 280 -0.27 -11.77 41.45
N LEU A 281 0.11 -11.62 40.18
CA LEU A 281 -0.84 -11.69 39.06
C LEU A 281 -1.48 -13.09 38.90
N CYS A 282 -0.76 -14.14 39.29
CA CYS A 282 -1.24 -15.53 39.19
C CYS A 282 -2.27 -15.86 40.28
N LYS A 283 -2.07 -15.37 41.51
CA LYS A 283 -3.05 -15.57 42.60
C LYS A 283 -4.39 -14.90 42.30
N ASP A 284 -4.38 -13.67 41.77
CA ASP A 284 -5.60 -12.91 41.50
C ASP A 284 -6.39 -13.43 40.30
N THR A 285 -5.70 -14.00 39.30
CA THR A 285 -6.37 -14.57 38.12
C THR A 285 -6.97 -15.95 38.42
N PHE A 286 -6.25 -16.80 39.18
CA PHE A 286 -6.73 -18.13 39.54
C PHE A 286 -7.89 -18.08 40.56
N ALA A 287 -7.89 -17.11 41.48
CA ALA A 287 -9.00 -16.90 42.41
C ALA A 287 -10.28 -16.43 41.70
N ARG A 288 -10.15 -15.62 40.63
CA ARG A 288 -11.30 -15.16 39.83
C ARG A 288 -11.91 -16.29 38.99
N GLU A 289 -11.11 -17.12 38.33
CA GLU A 289 -11.62 -18.25 37.54
C GLU A 289 -12.20 -19.38 38.42
N ALA A 290 -11.65 -19.62 39.61
CA ALA A 290 -12.20 -20.62 40.53
C ALA A 290 -13.58 -20.23 41.09
N THR A 291 -13.88 -18.94 41.18
CA THR A 291 -15.18 -18.45 41.67
C THR A 291 -16.26 -18.49 40.58
N GLU A 292 -15.90 -18.30 39.31
CA GLU A 292 -16.83 -18.45 38.17
C GLU A 292 -17.20 -19.92 37.89
N LEU A 293 -16.28 -20.87 38.14
CA LEU A 293 -16.51 -22.29 37.89
C LEU A 293 -17.39 -22.99 38.95
N GLN A 294 -17.65 -22.38 40.11
CA GLN A 294 -18.57 -22.93 41.11
C GLN A 294 -20.06 -22.61 40.85
N GLY A 295 -20.37 -21.77 39.85
CA GLY A 295 -21.76 -21.37 39.52
C GLY A 295 -22.48 -22.24 38.48
N VAL A 296 -21.76 -23.09 37.74
CA VAL A 296 -22.36 -23.81 36.60
C VAL A 296 -22.69 -25.25 36.99
N LYS A 297 -23.92 -25.45 37.48
CA LYS A 297 -24.55 -26.77 37.61
C LYS A 297 -24.67 -27.41 36.22
N TRP A 298 -23.81 -28.38 35.93
CA TRP A 298 -23.96 -29.25 34.76
C TRP A 298 -25.18 -30.16 34.95
N PHE A 299 -26.17 -30.01 34.07
CA PHE A 299 -27.28 -30.96 33.89
C PHE A 299 -26.70 -32.34 33.55
N ARG A 300 -27.28 -33.39 34.14
CA ARG A 300 -26.97 -34.79 33.83
C ARG A 300 -28.07 -35.34 32.92
N VAL A 301 -27.63 -36.03 31.86
CA VAL A 301 -28.36 -36.66 30.74
C VAL A 301 -28.78 -35.69 29.64
#